data_AF-A0A3B1DY90-F1
#
_entry.id   AF-A0A3B1DY90-F1
#
_cell.length_a   1.000
_cell.length_b   1.000
_cell.length_c   1.000
_cell.angle_alpha   90.00
_cell.angle_beta   90.00
_cell.angle_gamma   90.00
#
_symmetry.space_group_name_H-M   'P 1'
#
loop_
_entity.id
_entity.type
_entity.pdbx_description
1 polymer ?
#
loop_
_entity_poly.entity_id
_entity_poly.type
_entity_poly.pdbx_seq_one_letter_code
_entity_poly.pdbx_strand_id
1 'polypeptide(L)'
;MLGSPILDHTAARTPSLDLRRGVRRDFAERLVERAKHLPEPDRYLIEGVFRDGRSIAELSAMWGEHPERGRSPKALRRRLHRLVDRLNSPRYLFVAEYRDRWAPTRRRVATACVLHGMSLREAAEALGTSLHTVRRHFDAVSEIVEAMRGGVVS
;
A
#
# COMPACT_ATOMS: atom_id res chain seq x y z
N MET A 1 -68.64 -6.77 -17.66
CA MET A 1 -67.69 -6.18 -18.62
C MET A 1 -66.98 -5.02 -17.94
N LEU A 2 -65.63 -5.04 -17.97
CA LEU A 2 -64.68 -3.93 -17.72
C LEU A 2 -64.71 -3.32 -16.30
N GLY A 3 -63.63 -3.15 -15.52
CA GLY A 3 -62.19 -3.30 -15.69
C GLY A 3 -61.52 -2.50 -14.55
N SER A 4 -60.51 -3.06 -13.88
CA SER A 4 -59.67 -2.33 -12.92
C SER A 4 -58.91 -1.18 -13.61
N PRO A 5 -58.39 -0.19 -12.85
CA PRO A 5 -57.02 -0.38 -12.37
C PRO A 5 -56.84 0.01 -10.91
N ILE A 6 -56.44 -0.97 -10.12
CA ILE A 6 -55.67 -0.76 -8.88
C ILE A 6 -54.34 -0.17 -9.32
N LEU A 7 -54.07 1.07 -8.92
CA LEU A 7 -52.75 1.68 -9.11
C LEU A 7 -51.76 0.93 -8.22
N ASP A 8 -51.04 0.01 -8.86
CA ASP A 8 -49.87 -0.68 -8.35
C ASP A 8 -48.82 0.37 -7.94
N HIS A 9 -48.76 0.67 -6.65
CA HIS A 9 -47.65 1.38 -6.04
C HIS A 9 -46.51 0.38 -5.87
N THR A 10 -45.89 -0.04 -6.97
CA THR A 10 -44.53 -0.57 -6.94
C THR A 10 -43.63 0.56 -6.47
N ALA A 11 -43.47 0.65 -5.16
CA ALA A 11 -42.38 1.37 -4.53
C ALA A 11 -41.10 0.90 -5.22
N ALA A 12 -40.54 1.76 -6.05
CA ALA A 12 -39.20 1.62 -6.57
C ALA A 12 -38.30 1.38 -5.36
N ARG A 13 -37.81 0.15 -5.20
CA ARG A 13 -36.71 -0.16 -4.30
C ARG A 13 -35.52 0.62 -4.82
N THR A 14 -35.32 1.83 -4.31
CA THR A 14 -34.06 2.54 -4.45
C THR A 14 -32.98 1.57 -3.98
N PRO A 15 -32.01 1.17 -4.82
CA PRO A 15 -30.89 0.39 -4.34
C PRO A 15 -30.22 1.26 -3.30
N SER A 16 -30.37 0.91 -2.03
CA SER A 16 -29.58 1.46 -0.94
C SER A 16 -28.13 1.28 -1.36
N LEU A 17 -27.51 2.37 -1.83
CA LEU A 17 -26.10 2.42 -2.15
C LEU A 17 -25.37 1.83 -0.96
N ASP A 18 -24.85 0.61 -1.10
CA ASP A 18 -24.12 -0.04 -0.02
C ASP A 18 -22.81 0.71 0.16
N LEU A 19 -22.84 1.72 1.02
CA LEU A 19 -21.71 2.56 1.37
C LEU A 19 -20.54 1.71 1.87
N ARG A 20 -20.80 0.51 2.42
CA ARG A 20 -19.74 -0.42 2.84
C ARG A 20 -18.96 -0.94 1.64
N ARG A 21 -19.63 -1.24 0.53
CA ARG A 21 -18.98 -1.66 -0.72
C ARG A 21 -18.17 -0.50 -1.33
N GLY A 22 -18.71 0.72 -1.29
CA GLY A 22 -18.02 1.94 -1.71
C GLY A 22 -16.74 2.18 -0.92
N VAL A 23 -16.84 2.25 0.42
CA VAL A 23 -15.70 2.46 1.32
C VAL A 23 -14.60 1.40 1.14
N ARG A 24 -14.98 0.13 0.92
CA ARG A 24 -14.01 -0.96 0.66
C ARG A 24 -13.32 -0.80 -0.69
N ARG A 25 -14.03 -0.36 -1.73
CA ARG A 25 -13.44 -0.06 -3.04
C ARG A 25 -12.47 1.12 -2.94
N ASP A 26 -12.87 2.22 -2.32
CA ASP A 26 -12.00 3.40 -2.18
C ASP A 26 -10.72 3.06 -1.40
N PHE A 27 -10.84 2.20 -0.38
CA PHE A 27 -9.68 1.71 0.37
C PHE A 27 -8.76 0.85 -0.50
N ALA A 28 -9.33 -0.07 -1.29
CA ALA A 28 -8.57 -0.91 -2.20
C ALA A 28 -7.84 -0.07 -3.26
N GLU A 29 -8.53 0.90 -3.87
CA GLU A 29 -7.95 1.82 -4.86
C GLU A 29 -6.78 2.63 -4.28
N ARG A 30 -6.94 3.18 -3.07
CA ARG A 30 -5.85 3.88 -2.38
C ARG A 30 -4.64 2.99 -2.13
N LEU A 31 -4.85 1.74 -1.71
CA LEU A 31 -3.75 0.80 -1.48
C LEU A 31 -3.02 0.47 -2.79
N VAL A 32 -3.77 0.23 -3.85
CA VAL A 32 -3.26 -0.08 -5.18
C VAL A 32 -2.46 1.09 -5.76
N GLU A 33 -2.96 2.32 -5.60
CA GLU A 33 -2.25 3.52 -6.05
C GLU A 33 -0.90 3.67 -5.33
N ARG A 34 -0.91 3.53 -4.00
CA ARG A 34 0.31 3.62 -3.20
C ARG A 34 1.29 2.50 -3.51
N ALA A 35 0.81 1.31 -3.88
CA ALA A 35 1.64 0.17 -4.24
C ALA A 35 2.55 0.40 -5.45
N LYS A 36 2.29 1.43 -6.28
CA LYS A 36 3.16 1.82 -7.40
C LYS A 36 4.61 2.11 -6.99
N HIS A 37 4.83 2.49 -5.73
CA HIS A 37 6.17 2.76 -5.19
C HIS A 37 6.82 1.56 -4.50
N LEU A 38 6.15 0.41 -4.47
CA LEU A 38 6.71 -0.81 -3.89
C LEU A 38 7.60 -1.55 -4.90
N PRO A 39 8.56 -2.36 -4.43
CA PRO A 39 9.25 -3.32 -5.27
C PRO A 39 8.26 -4.29 -5.94
N GLU A 40 8.60 -4.78 -7.12
CA GLU A 40 7.72 -5.64 -7.95
C GLU A 40 7.02 -6.76 -7.19
N PRO A 41 7.72 -7.57 -6.35
CA PRO A 41 7.07 -8.68 -5.67
C PRO A 41 6.07 -8.23 -4.61
N ASP A 42 6.26 -7.06 -4.01
CA ASP A 42 5.32 -6.49 -3.04
C ASP A 42 4.14 -5.84 -3.75
N ARG A 43 4.38 -5.14 -4.86
CA ARG A 43 3.33 -4.52 -5.68
C ARG A 43 2.38 -5.58 -6.23
N TYR A 44 2.92 -6.65 -6.82
CA TYR A 44 2.12 -7.77 -7.34
C TYR A 44 1.20 -8.38 -6.28
N LEU A 45 1.67 -8.50 -5.03
CA LEU A 45 0.85 -9.02 -3.93
C LEU A 45 -0.31 -8.09 -3.57
N ILE A 46 -0.09 -6.78 -3.55
CA ILE A 46 -1.17 -5.81 -3.28
C ILE A 46 -2.17 -5.77 -4.44
N GLU A 47 -1.69 -5.69 -5.68
CA GLU A 47 -2.56 -5.65 -6.85
C GLU A 47 -3.37 -6.94 -7.00
N GLY A 48 -2.73 -8.10 -6.84
CA GLY A 48 -3.43 -9.39 -6.90
C GLY A 48 -4.57 -9.50 -5.90
N VAL A 49 -4.41 -8.99 -4.67
CA VAL A 49 -5.45 -9.07 -3.64
C VAL A 49 -6.52 -7.99 -3.81
N PHE A 50 -6.11 -6.73 -4.02
CA PHE A 50 -7.02 -5.58 -3.95
C PHE A 50 -7.58 -5.12 -5.29
N ARG A 51 -6.85 -5.34 -6.40
CA ARG A 51 -7.31 -5.04 -7.77
C ARG A 51 -7.95 -6.26 -8.40
N ASP A 52 -7.27 -7.40 -8.37
CA ASP A 52 -7.71 -8.62 -9.08
C ASP A 52 -8.64 -9.51 -8.24
N GLY A 53 -8.76 -9.26 -6.93
CA GLY A 53 -9.61 -10.04 -6.03
C GLY A 53 -9.12 -11.47 -5.78
N ARG A 54 -7.85 -11.78 -6.07
CA ARG A 54 -7.26 -13.12 -5.87
C ARG A 54 -7.08 -13.41 -4.38
N SER A 55 -7.32 -14.67 -4.03
CA SER A 55 -7.02 -15.18 -2.70
C SER A 55 -5.51 -15.35 -2.48
N ILE A 56 -5.09 -15.32 -1.21
CA ILE A 56 -3.70 -15.62 -0.83
C ILE A 56 -3.31 -17.05 -1.23
N ALA A 57 -4.26 -17.99 -1.23
CA ALA A 57 -3.98 -19.37 -1.63
C ALA A 57 -3.59 -19.45 -3.11
N GLU A 58 -4.35 -18.77 -3.99
CA GLU A 58 -4.04 -18.70 -5.42
C GLU A 58 -2.71 -18.00 -5.67
N LEU A 59 -2.47 -16.85 -5.04
CA LEU A 59 -1.18 -16.14 -5.16
C LEU A 59 0.00 -16.97 -4.65
N SER A 60 -0.21 -17.77 -3.59
CA SER A 60 0.79 -18.70 -3.07
C SER A 60 1.12 -19.81 -4.05
N ALA A 61 0.12 -20.38 -4.72
CA ALA A 61 0.30 -21.42 -5.71
C ALA A 61 1.09 -20.90 -6.92
N MET A 62 0.71 -19.72 -7.43
CA MET A 62 1.40 -19.07 -8.55
C MET A 62 2.86 -18.71 -8.25
N TRP A 63 3.19 -18.35 -7.00
CA TRP A 63 4.58 -18.11 -6.59
C TRP A 63 5.37 -19.39 -6.28
N GLY A 64 4.68 -20.50 -6.00
CA GLY A 64 5.28 -21.80 -5.66
C GLY A 64 6.07 -22.43 -6.80
N GLU A 65 5.86 -21.99 -8.04
CA GLU A 65 6.60 -22.46 -9.22
C GLU A 65 8.06 -21.97 -9.27
N HIS A 66 8.45 -21.06 -8.37
CA HIS A 66 9.84 -20.62 -8.20
C HIS A 66 10.45 -21.20 -6.90
N PRO A 67 11.45 -22.11 -6.99
CA PRO A 67 12.06 -22.78 -5.84
C PRO A 67 12.60 -21.84 -4.76
N GLU A 68 13.08 -20.66 -5.16
CA GLU A 68 13.65 -19.65 -4.26
C GLU A 68 12.59 -18.71 -3.65
N ARG A 69 11.33 -18.83 -4.07
CA ARG A 69 10.25 -17.88 -3.74
C ARG A 69 8.98 -18.55 -3.20
N GLY A 70 8.93 -19.87 -3.09
CA GLY A 70 7.82 -20.63 -2.53
C GLY A 70 7.50 -20.21 -1.10
N ARG A 71 6.58 -19.27 -0.92
CA ARG A 71 6.14 -18.77 0.39
C ARG A 71 4.84 -19.44 0.75
N SER A 72 4.77 -20.05 1.93
CA SER A 72 3.52 -20.60 2.44
C SER A 72 2.43 -19.52 2.51
N PRO A 73 1.13 -19.90 2.40
CA PRO A 73 0.01 -18.96 2.53
C PRO A 73 0.05 -18.16 3.84
N LYS A 74 0.59 -18.74 4.92
CA LYS A 74 0.77 -18.07 6.22
C LYS A 74 1.81 -16.94 6.15
N ALA A 75 2.95 -17.19 5.49
CA ALA A 75 3.99 -16.19 5.31
C ALA A 75 3.51 -15.03 4.42
N LEU A 76 2.75 -15.35 3.38
CA LEU A 76 2.10 -14.38 2.50
C LEU A 76 1.10 -13.47 3.25
N ARG A 77 0.22 -14.04 4.08
CA ARG A 77 -0.70 -13.25 4.92
C ARG A 77 0.04 -12.28 5.84
N ARG A 78 1.09 -12.75 6.52
CA ARG A 78 1.93 -11.91 7.38
C ARG A 78 2.63 -10.79 6.60
N ARG A 79 3.11 -11.09 5.39
CA ARG A 79 3.70 -10.10 4.49
C ARG A 79 2.66 -9.06 4.09
N LEU A 80 1.49 -9.50 3.61
CA LEU A 80 0.39 -8.63 3.20
C LEU A 80 -0.01 -7.67 4.32
N HIS A 81 -0.19 -8.16 5.55
CA HIS A 81 -0.53 -7.31 6.70
C HIS A 81 0.51 -6.21 6.91
N ARG A 82 1.80 -6.57 6.95
CA ARG A 82 2.89 -5.59 7.08
C ARG A 82 2.94 -4.58 5.93
N LEU A 83 2.61 -5.01 4.70
CA LEU A 83 2.53 -4.10 3.55
C LEU A 83 1.37 -3.12 3.72
N VAL A 84 0.18 -3.59 4.10
CA VAL A 84 -0.98 -2.74 4.33
C VAL A 84 -0.72 -1.74 5.45
N ASP A 85 -0.11 -2.17 6.56
CA ASP A 85 0.30 -1.28 7.65
C ASP A 85 1.29 -0.22 7.16
N ARG A 86 2.31 -0.63 6.39
CA ARG A 86 3.31 0.27 5.82
C ARG A 86 2.68 1.30 4.88
N LEU A 87 1.84 0.86 3.94
CA LEU A 87 1.14 1.69 2.96
C LEU A 87 0.17 2.69 3.60
N ASN A 88 -0.27 2.45 4.83
CA ASN A 88 -1.10 3.39 5.60
C ASN A 88 -0.32 4.18 6.65
N SER A 89 0.97 3.89 6.85
CA SER A 89 1.77 4.64 7.81
C SER A 89 1.94 6.08 7.35
N PRO A 90 1.79 7.10 8.22
CA PRO A 90 1.88 8.48 7.74
C PRO A 90 3.28 8.83 7.22
N ARG A 91 4.32 8.12 7.71
CA ARG A 91 5.69 8.23 7.18
C ARG A 91 5.81 7.75 5.73
N TYR A 92 5.15 6.65 5.37
CA TYR A 92 5.11 6.17 4.00
C TYR A 92 4.41 7.18 3.09
N LEU A 93 3.23 7.65 3.50
CA LEU A 93 2.45 8.63 2.73
C LEU A 93 3.25 9.90 2.46
N PHE A 94 3.94 10.38 3.50
CA PHE A 94 4.76 11.56 3.39
C PHE A 94 5.93 11.40 2.40
N VAL A 95 6.67 10.29 2.50
CA VAL A 95 7.77 10.01 1.56
C VAL A 95 7.24 9.76 0.14
N ALA A 96 6.08 9.11 0.00
CA ALA A 96 5.44 8.89 -1.28
C ALA A 96 5.08 10.21 -1.99
N GLU A 97 4.68 11.22 -1.23
CA GLU A 97 4.28 12.52 -1.77
C GLU A 97 5.48 13.44 -2.06
N TYR A 98 6.42 13.56 -1.11
CA TYR A 98 7.38 14.67 -1.13
C TYR A 98 8.81 14.30 -1.53
N ARG A 99 9.17 13.01 -1.61
CA ARG A 99 10.57 12.59 -1.84
C ARG A 99 11.20 13.11 -3.12
N ASP A 100 10.40 13.41 -4.14
CA ASP A 100 10.89 13.86 -5.44
C ASP A 100 11.48 15.28 -5.39
N ARG A 101 11.18 16.04 -4.32
CA ARG A 101 11.77 17.36 -4.04
C ARG A 101 13.07 17.29 -3.26
N TRP A 102 13.50 16.09 -2.82
CA TRP A 102 14.67 15.94 -1.96
C TRP A 102 15.94 15.76 -2.79
N ALA A 103 17.08 16.10 -2.17
CA ALA A 103 18.39 15.82 -2.74
C ALA A 103 18.50 14.33 -3.14
N PRO A 104 19.16 13.99 -4.27
CA PRO A 104 19.13 12.65 -4.86
C PRO A 104 19.47 11.51 -3.89
N THR A 105 20.51 11.67 -3.07
CA THR A 105 20.91 10.66 -2.08
C THR A 105 19.85 10.44 -1.01
N ARG A 106 19.21 11.51 -0.54
CA ARG A 106 18.13 11.45 0.45
C ARG A 106 16.89 10.77 -0.12
N ARG A 107 16.53 11.09 -1.37
CA ARG A 107 15.45 10.42 -2.10
C ARG A 107 15.70 8.93 -2.23
N ARG A 108 16.92 8.52 -2.60
CA ARG A 108 17.31 7.09 -2.72
C ARG A 108 17.22 6.36 -1.38
N VAL A 109 17.77 6.94 -0.31
CA VAL A 109 17.70 6.36 1.04
C VAL A 109 16.25 6.25 1.53
N ALA A 110 15.44 7.30 1.37
CA ALA A 110 14.04 7.28 1.76
C ALA A 110 13.24 6.21 0.99
N THR A 111 13.50 6.07 -0.31
CA THR A 111 12.87 5.05 -1.14
C THR A 111 13.23 3.65 -0.65
N ALA A 112 14.51 3.36 -0.44
CA ALA A 112 14.97 2.06 0.04
C ALA A 112 14.39 1.71 1.43
N CYS A 113 14.52 2.61 2.41
CA CYS A 113 14.18 2.28 3.78
C CYS A 113 12.68 2.42 4.08
N VAL A 114 12.02 3.46 3.56
CA VAL A 114 10.61 3.75 3.90
C VAL A 114 9.65 3.09 2.92
N LEU A 115 9.89 3.23 1.61
CA LEU A 115 8.98 2.70 0.60
C LEU A 115 9.18 1.19 0.39
N HIS A 116 10.44 0.76 0.27
CA HIS A 116 10.76 -0.65 0.04
C HIS A 116 10.89 -1.45 1.36
N GLY A 117 11.07 -0.77 2.50
CA GLY A 117 11.20 -1.40 3.81
C GLY A 117 12.51 -2.13 4.06
N MET A 118 13.58 -1.74 3.36
CA MET A 118 14.92 -2.24 3.60
C MET A 118 15.43 -1.75 4.95
N SER A 119 16.17 -2.60 5.64
CA SER A 119 17.01 -2.18 6.77
C SER A 119 18.09 -1.20 6.30
N LEU A 120 18.68 -0.44 7.24
CA LEU A 120 19.76 0.49 6.91
C LEU A 120 20.98 -0.23 6.30
N ARG A 121 21.22 -1.48 6.70
CA ARG A 121 22.33 -2.30 6.16
C ARG A 121 22.05 -2.73 4.72
N GLU A 122 20.87 -3.29 4.46
CA GLU A 122 20.44 -3.67 3.11
C GLU A 122 20.42 -2.44 2.18
N ALA A 123 19.97 -1.29 2.68
CA ALA A 123 19.99 -0.05 1.91
C ALA A 123 21.43 0.43 1.63
N ALA A 124 22.35 0.32 2.59
CA ALA A 124 23.75 0.70 2.36
C ALA A 124 24.40 -0.15 1.27
N GLU A 125 24.19 -1.47 1.33
CA GLU A 125 24.64 -2.42 0.33
C GLU A 125 24.02 -2.13 -1.05
N ALA A 126 22.69 -2.04 -1.13
CA ALA A 126 21.98 -1.79 -2.39
C ALA A 126 22.31 -0.42 -3.02
N LEU A 127 22.67 0.59 -2.22
CA LEU A 127 23.01 1.92 -2.71
C LEU A 127 24.50 2.11 -2.99
N GLY A 128 25.35 1.15 -2.62
CA GLY A 128 26.81 1.25 -2.75
C GLY A 128 27.41 2.35 -1.88
N THR A 129 26.90 2.52 -0.66
CA THR A 129 27.35 3.58 0.26
C THR A 129 27.54 3.06 1.68
N SER A 130 28.11 3.89 2.55
CA SER A 130 28.36 3.49 3.94
C SER A 130 27.08 3.50 4.78
N LEU A 131 27.01 2.62 5.79
CA LEU A 131 25.92 2.60 6.76
C LEU A 131 25.77 3.96 7.48
N HIS A 132 26.89 4.65 7.74
CA HIS A 132 26.87 5.98 8.35
C HIS A 132 26.16 7.00 7.47
N THR A 133 26.45 7.01 6.17
CA THR A 133 25.80 7.87 5.17
C THR A 133 24.30 7.60 5.10
N VAL A 134 23.89 6.31 5.06
CA VAL A 134 22.47 5.94 5.07
C VAL A 134 21.79 6.40 6.34
N ARG A 135 22.39 6.15 7.51
CA ARG A 135 21.83 6.56 8.81
C ARG A 135 21.61 8.07 8.86
N ARG A 136 22.63 8.87 8.52
CA ARG A 136 22.52 10.34 8.51
C ARG A 136 21.37 10.83 7.62
N HIS A 137 21.21 10.28 6.43
CA HIS A 137 20.10 10.66 5.55
C HIS A 137 18.75 10.17 6.05
N PHE A 138 18.69 8.98 6.65
CA PHE A 138 17.46 8.43 7.20
C PHE A 138 16.96 9.21 8.43
N ASP A 139 17.88 9.64 9.30
CA ASP A 139 17.58 10.48 10.45
C ASP A 139 17.02 11.84 9.98
N ALA A 140 17.68 12.46 9.00
CA ALA A 140 17.17 13.70 8.37
C ALA A 140 15.78 13.54 7.74
N VAL A 141 15.46 12.37 7.15
CA VAL A 141 14.11 12.08 6.65
C VAL A 141 13.10 11.98 7.79
N SER A 142 13.48 11.32 8.89
CA SER A 142 12.62 11.14 10.06
C SER A 142 12.33 12.48 10.73
N GLU A 143 13.33 13.35 10.87
CA GLU A 143 13.17 14.72 11.39
C GLU A 143 12.18 15.55 10.54
N ILE A 144 12.29 15.50 9.21
CA ILE A 144 11.35 16.21 8.32
C ILE A 144 9.92 15.69 8.51
N VAL A 145 9.75 14.37 8.60
CA VAL A 145 8.43 13.75 8.81
C VAL A 145 7.83 14.19 10.14
N GLU A 146 8.61 14.19 11.22
CA GLU A 146 8.13 14.59 12.54
C GLU A 146 7.85 16.09 12.63
N ALA A 147 8.71 16.94 12.05
CA ALA A 147 8.49 18.39 12.00
C ALA A 147 7.17 18.73 11.29
N MET A 148 6.85 18.04 10.20
CA MET A 148 5.58 18.26 9.50
C MET A 148 4.36 17.67 10.23
N ARG A 149 4.53 16.66 11.09
CA ARG A 149 3.45 16.20 11.97
C ARG A 149 3.18 17.15 13.12
N GLY A 150 4.24 17.74 13.70
CA GLY A 150 4.14 18.71 14.78
C GLY A 150 3.57 20.07 14.36
N GLY A 151 3.66 20.43 13.08
CA GLY A 151 3.16 21.70 12.54
C GLY A 151 1.68 21.74 12.14
N VAL A 152 0.92 20.64 12.28
CA VAL A 152 -0.51 20.55 11.91
C VAL A 152 -1.45 20.85 13.11
N VAL A 153 -0.89 21.34 14.22
CA VAL A 153 -1.67 21.91 15.33
C VAL A 153 -1.27 23.37 15.48
N SER A 154 -1.98 24.25 14.77
CA SER A 154 -2.08 25.68 15.06
C SER A 154 -3.49 26.13 14.76
#